data_AF-A0A7S4P6F4-F1
#
_entry.id   AF-A0A7S4P6F4-F1
#
_cell.length_a   1.000
_cell.length_b   1.000
_cell.length_c   1.000
_cell.angle_alpha   90.00
_cell.angle_beta   90.00
_cell.angle_gamma   90.00
#
_symmetry.space_group_name_H-M   'P 1'
#
loop_
_entity.id
_entity.type
_entity.pdbx_description
1 polymer ?
#
loop_
_entity_poly.entity_id
_entity_poly.type
_entity_poly.pdbx_seq_one_letter_code
_entity_poly.pdbx_strand_id
1 'polypeptide(L)'
;AEENRHLHAELVKLVVERIASLPVTTILPSFYLLDSIAKNAGGVYLQSIGGHIKNLFTETFERSPAQIRNKMLQMLRTWDQIFGRRVLEELRADVKMIEERIPPPPLPDSMRTIHVNPNFKGGAANAG
;
A
#
# COMPACT_ATOMS: atom_id res chain seq x y z
N ALA A 1 -36.88 -5.80 2.68
CA ALA A 1 -35.54 -5.86 3.31
C ALA A 1 -34.43 -6.37 2.37
N GLU A 2 -34.74 -6.92 1.19
CA GLU A 2 -33.76 -7.31 0.16
C GLU A 2 -33.18 -6.11 -0.63
N GLU A 3 -34.04 -5.15 -0.96
CA GLU A 3 -33.70 -3.97 -1.77
C GLU A 3 -32.55 -3.14 -1.18
N ASN A 4 -32.51 -3.01 0.14
CA ASN A 4 -31.41 -2.36 0.83
C ASN A 4 -30.09 -3.12 0.62
N ARG A 5 -30.06 -4.45 0.69
CA ARG A 5 -28.81 -5.22 0.50
C ARG A 5 -28.23 -5.06 -0.91
N HIS A 6 -29.09 -5.01 -1.92
CA HIS A 6 -28.65 -4.79 -3.32
C HIS A 6 -28.07 -3.38 -3.51
N LEU A 7 -28.73 -2.35 -2.96
CA LEU A 7 -28.21 -0.99 -2.96
C LEU A 7 -26.86 -0.89 -2.24
N HIS A 8 -26.66 -1.67 -1.18
CA HIS A 8 -25.41 -1.70 -0.41
C HIS A 8 -24.25 -2.30 -1.20
N ALA A 9 -24.48 -3.41 -1.90
CA ALA A 9 -23.47 -4.03 -2.76
C ALA A 9 -23.10 -3.14 -3.95
N GLU A 10 -24.07 -2.49 -4.57
CA GLU A 10 -23.84 -1.56 -5.68
C GLU A 10 -23.06 -0.32 -5.24
N LEU A 11 -23.37 0.23 -4.06
CA LEU A 11 -22.63 1.37 -3.49
C LEU A 11 -21.18 1.01 -3.18
N VAL A 12 -20.94 -0.16 -2.58
CA VAL A 12 -19.57 -0.66 -2.34
C VAL A 12 -18.82 -0.81 -3.67
N LYS A 13 -19.45 -1.42 -4.68
CA LYS A 13 -18.86 -1.58 -6.00
C LYS A 13 -18.49 -0.23 -6.62
N LEU A 14 -19.40 0.74 -6.58
CA LEU A 14 -19.20 2.06 -7.16
C LEU A 14 -18.08 2.84 -6.43
N VAL A 15 -17.96 2.70 -5.10
CA VAL A 15 -16.85 3.25 -4.31
C VAL A 15 -15.52 2.58 -4.68
N VAL A 16 -15.50 1.25 -4.84
CA VAL A 16 -14.32 0.48 -5.25
C VAL A 16 -13.85 0.90 -6.65
N GLU A 17 -14.77 0.97 -7.62
CA GLU A 17 -14.49 1.40 -9.00
C GLU A 17 -13.95 2.83 -9.05
N ARG A 18 -14.54 3.72 -8.23
CA ARG A 18 -14.07 5.10 -8.12
C ARG A 18 -12.65 5.17 -7.55
N ILE A 19 -12.34 4.45 -6.48
CA ILE A 19 -10.98 4.40 -5.91
C ILE A 19 -9.98 3.89 -6.95
N ALA A 20 -10.33 2.86 -7.73
CA ALA A 20 -9.46 2.33 -8.76
C ALA A 20 -9.19 3.32 -9.93
N SER A 21 -10.11 4.23 -10.18
CA SER A 21 -10.07 5.23 -11.27
C SER A 21 -9.42 6.57 -10.84
N LEU A 22 -9.34 6.86 -9.54
CA LEU A 22 -8.85 8.14 -9.06
C LEU A 22 -7.32 8.28 -9.19
N PRO A 23 -6.83 9.50 -9.49
CA PRO A 23 -5.41 9.78 -9.39
C PRO A 23 -4.94 9.63 -7.93
N VAL A 24 -3.73 9.12 -7.77
CA VAL A 24 -3.11 8.81 -6.46
C VAL A 24 -3.07 10.01 -5.51
N THR A 25 -3.13 11.23 -6.02
CA THR A 25 -3.18 12.46 -5.21
C THR A 25 -4.52 12.67 -4.48
N THR A 26 -5.61 12.05 -4.94
CA THR A 26 -6.96 12.20 -4.36
C THR A 26 -7.50 10.91 -3.75
N ILE A 27 -6.70 9.84 -3.73
CA ILE A 27 -7.15 8.50 -3.36
C ILE A 27 -7.33 8.31 -1.85
N LEU A 28 -6.63 9.10 -1.02
CA LEU A 28 -6.70 9.01 0.44
C LEU A 28 -8.09 9.36 1.00
N PRO A 29 -8.74 10.48 0.63
CA PRO A 29 -10.12 10.76 1.03
C PRO A 29 -11.10 9.63 0.74
N SER A 30 -10.96 8.97 -0.42
CA SER A 30 -11.82 7.84 -0.78
C SER A 30 -11.49 6.57 0.01
N PHE A 31 -10.22 6.33 0.34
CA PHE A 31 -9.84 5.27 1.28
C PHE A 31 -10.36 5.54 2.70
N TYR A 32 -10.34 6.79 3.17
CA TYR A 32 -10.93 7.15 4.45
C TYR A 32 -12.46 7.00 4.47
N LEU A 33 -13.13 7.20 3.33
CA LEU A 33 -14.56 6.88 3.22
C LEU A 33 -14.80 5.38 3.33
N LEU A 34 -14.00 4.55 2.66
CA LEU A 34 -14.08 3.09 2.76
C LEU A 34 -13.82 2.61 4.20
N ASP A 35 -12.84 3.20 4.88
CA ASP A 35 -12.53 2.97 6.29
C ASP A 35 -13.71 3.30 7.20
N SER A 36 -14.35 4.45 6.98
CA SER A 36 -15.53 4.87 7.73
C SER A 36 -16.72 3.94 7.49
N ILE A 37 -16.95 3.49 6.25
CA ILE A 37 -18.01 2.53 5.92
C ILE A 37 -17.71 1.18 6.59
N ALA A 38 -16.48 0.69 6.51
CA ALA A 38 -16.08 -0.57 7.15
C ALA A 38 -16.25 -0.52 8.68
N LYS A 39 -15.95 0.62 9.31
CA LYS A 39 -16.13 0.85 10.76
C LYS A 39 -17.60 0.97 11.17
N ASN A 40 -18.41 1.69 10.41
CA ASN A 40 -19.76 2.08 10.84
C ASN A 40 -20.87 1.15 10.32
N ALA A 41 -20.70 0.55 9.15
CA ALA A 41 -21.79 -0.14 8.46
C ALA A 41 -21.92 -1.61 8.88
N GLY A 42 -20.82 -2.27 9.25
CA GLY A 42 -20.80 -3.67 9.71
C GLY A 42 -21.50 -4.68 8.78
N GLY A 43 -21.63 -5.92 9.23
CA GLY A 43 -22.52 -6.92 8.61
C GLY A 43 -22.29 -7.17 7.10
N VAL A 44 -23.32 -6.94 6.28
CA VAL A 44 -23.34 -7.21 4.84
C VAL A 44 -22.32 -6.39 4.04
N TYR A 45 -21.95 -5.21 4.52
CA TYR A 45 -20.92 -4.38 3.89
C TYR A 45 -19.53 -4.98 4.05
N LEU A 46 -19.23 -5.59 5.20
CA LEU A 46 -17.94 -6.22 5.43
C LEU A 46 -17.74 -7.46 4.55
N GLN A 47 -18.80 -8.20 4.23
CA GLN A 47 -18.72 -9.34 3.31
C GLN A 47 -18.41 -8.87 1.88
N SER A 48 -19.15 -7.86 1.38
CA SER A 48 -18.91 -7.30 0.04
C SER A 48 -17.55 -6.60 -0.05
N ILE A 49 -17.18 -5.79 0.95
CA ILE A 49 -15.89 -5.12 1.00
C ILE A 49 -14.76 -6.16 1.11
N GLY A 50 -14.90 -7.18 1.96
CA GLY A 50 -13.88 -8.21 2.18
C GLY A 50 -13.45 -8.94 0.90
N GLY A 51 -14.37 -9.16 -0.05
CA GLY A 51 -14.05 -9.75 -1.35
C GLY A 51 -13.19 -8.86 -2.26
N HIS A 52 -13.29 -7.54 -2.11
CA HIS A 52 -12.61 -6.55 -2.98
C HIS A 52 -11.44 -5.85 -2.28
N ILE A 53 -11.40 -5.84 -0.95
CA ILE A 53 -10.47 -5.02 -0.15
C ILE A 53 -9.03 -5.38 -0.43
N LYS A 54 -8.74 -6.67 -0.65
CA LYS A 54 -7.38 -7.14 -0.88
C LYS A 54 -6.80 -6.53 -2.16
N ASN A 55 -7.47 -6.77 -3.28
CA ASN A 55 -7.05 -6.24 -4.59
C ASN A 55 -7.03 -4.71 -4.59
N LEU A 56 -8.08 -4.07 -4.05
CA LEU A 56 -8.16 -2.61 -4.02
C LEU A 56 -7.01 -1.98 -3.22
N PHE A 57 -6.69 -2.55 -2.05
CA PHE A 57 -5.61 -2.09 -1.20
C PHE A 57 -4.26 -2.30 -1.88
N THR A 58 -3.98 -3.49 -2.41
CA THR A 58 -2.68 -3.81 -3.03
C THR A 58 -2.43 -2.98 -4.30
N GLU A 59 -3.42 -2.85 -5.20
CA GLU A 59 -3.28 -2.05 -6.43
C GLU A 59 -3.09 -0.57 -6.14
N THR A 60 -3.80 -0.06 -5.14
CA THR A 60 -3.64 1.34 -4.72
C THR A 60 -2.29 1.55 -4.03
N PHE A 61 -1.87 0.61 -3.19
CA PHE A 61 -0.61 0.66 -2.47
C PHE A 61 0.58 0.64 -3.42
N GLU A 62 0.56 -0.22 -4.43
CA GLU A 62 1.60 -0.33 -5.46
C GLU A 62 1.79 0.99 -6.23
N ARG A 63 0.69 1.66 -6.61
CA ARG A 63 0.74 2.93 -7.36
C ARG A 63 1.02 4.17 -6.49
N SER A 64 0.93 4.04 -5.17
CA SER A 64 1.04 5.16 -4.23
C SER A 64 2.49 5.55 -3.90
N PRO A 65 2.84 6.83 -3.71
CA PRO A 65 4.16 7.22 -3.21
C PRO A 65 4.30 6.89 -1.72
N ALA A 66 5.54 6.85 -1.22
CA ALA A 66 5.88 6.41 0.14
C ALA A 66 5.07 7.13 1.25
N GLN A 67 4.79 8.43 1.09
CA GLN A 67 3.99 9.19 2.06
C GLN A 67 2.55 8.67 2.19
N ILE A 68 1.95 8.29 1.06
CA ILE A 68 0.59 7.75 0.99
C ILE A 68 0.57 6.30 1.49
N ARG A 69 1.55 5.49 1.09
CA ARG A 69 1.73 4.11 1.58
C ARG A 69 1.81 4.04 3.11
N ASN A 70 2.57 4.94 3.75
CA ASN A 70 2.65 5.02 5.21
C ASN A 70 1.26 5.25 5.86
N LYS A 71 0.43 6.13 5.28
CA LYS A 71 -0.94 6.36 5.77
C LYS A 71 -1.84 5.14 5.56
N MET A 72 -1.69 4.45 4.43
CA MET A 72 -2.41 3.20 4.16
C MET A 72 -2.02 2.09 5.17
N LEU A 73 -0.73 1.95 5.49
CA LEU A 73 -0.26 1.01 6.52
C LEU A 73 -0.82 1.35 7.91
N GLN A 74 -0.93 2.64 8.26
CA GLN A 74 -1.57 3.06 9.49
C GLN A 74 -3.05 2.66 9.52
N MET A 75 -3.79 2.85 8.42
CA MET A 75 -5.18 2.39 8.30
C MET A 75 -5.31 0.88 8.48
N LEU A 76 -4.44 0.09 7.85
CA LEU A 76 -4.44 -1.37 7.96
C LEU A 76 -4.31 -1.86 9.42
N ARG A 77 -3.63 -1.10 10.29
CA ARG A 77 -3.54 -1.40 11.74
C ARG A 77 -4.83 -1.14 12.50
N THR A 78 -5.73 -0.29 11.98
CA THR A 78 -7.02 -0.03 12.62
C THR A 78 -8.07 -1.09 12.29
N TRP A 79 -7.74 -1.98 11.36
CA TRP A 79 -8.66 -2.99 10.81
C TRP A 79 -8.67 -4.30 11.57
N ASP A 80 -7.76 -4.50 12.53
CA ASP A 80 -7.67 -5.71 13.36
C ASP A 80 -8.96 -6.02 14.13
N GLN A 81 -9.81 -5.02 14.40
CA GLN A 81 -11.13 -5.20 15.03
C GLN A 81 -12.30 -5.27 14.04
N ILE A 82 -12.03 -5.12 12.74
CA ILE A 82 -13.04 -4.95 11.68
C ILE A 82 -13.09 -6.18 10.77
N PHE A 83 -11.92 -6.65 10.33
CA PHE A 83 -11.80 -7.81 9.46
C PHE A 83 -11.22 -9.01 10.23
N GLY A 84 -11.56 -10.21 9.75
CA GLY A 84 -11.02 -11.44 10.32
C GLY A 84 -9.50 -11.53 10.16
N ARG A 85 -8.83 -12.09 11.18
CA ARG A 85 -7.35 -12.23 11.24
C ARG A 85 -6.75 -12.77 9.94
N ARG A 86 -7.32 -13.84 9.39
CA ARG A 86 -6.82 -14.50 8.17
C ARG A 86 -6.74 -13.53 6.98
N VAL A 87 -7.79 -12.73 6.75
CA VAL A 87 -7.86 -11.76 5.65
C VAL A 87 -6.77 -10.69 5.82
N LEU A 88 -6.55 -10.24 7.05
CA LEU A 88 -5.53 -9.24 7.35
C LEU A 88 -4.11 -9.79 7.24
N GLU A 89 -3.87 -11.03 7.64
CA GLU A 89 -2.56 -11.67 7.50
C GLU A 89 -2.19 -11.85 6.02
N GLU A 90 -3.13 -12.32 5.20
CA GLU A 90 -2.95 -12.44 3.74
C GLU A 90 -2.68 -11.07 3.11
N LEU A 91 -3.46 -10.04 3.47
CA LEU A 91 -3.25 -8.68 2.97
C LEU A 91 -1.89 -8.10 3.41
N ARG A 92 -1.47 -8.30 4.65
CA ARG A 92 -0.16 -7.84 5.15
C ARG A 92 1.00 -8.52 4.42
N ALA A 93 0.88 -9.82 4.12
CA ALA A 93 1.88 -10.54 3.34
C ALA A 93 2.00 -9.98 1.92
N ASP A 94 0.87 -9.73 1.25
CA ASP A 94 0.84 -9.14 -0.10
C ASP A 94 1.45 -7.73 -0.10
N VAL A 95 1.14 -6.90 0.91
CA VAL A 95 1.71 -5.56 1.06
C VAL A 95 3.22 -5.61 1.27
N LYS A 96 3.70 -6.53 2.12
CA LYS A 96 5.14 -6.72 2.36
C LYS A 96 5.87 -7.10 1.07
N MET A 97 5.31 -8.02 0.29
CA MET A 97 5.85 -8.41 -1.02
C MET A 97 5.95 -7.22 -1.98
N ILE A 98 4.99 -6.29 -1.95
CA ILE A 98 5.04 -5.06 -2.77
C ILE A 98 6.15 -4.13 -2.26
N GLU A 99 6.26 -3.92 -0.93
CA GLU A 99 7.34 -3.12 -0.32
C GLU A 99 8.74 -3.61 -0.70
N GLU A 100 8.96 -4.92 -0.70
CA GLU A 100 10.24 -5.53 -1.09
C GLU A 100 10.57 -5.36 -2.58
N ARG A 101 9.57 -5.14 -3.45
CA ARG A 101 9.75 -4.90 -4.89
C ARG A 101 10.01 -3.44 -5.22
N ILE A 102 9.72 -2.52 -4.30
CA ILE A 102 10.00 -1.09 -4.51
C ILE A 102 11.50 -0.87 -4.31
N PRO A 103 12.23 -0.35 -5.30
CA PRO A 103 13.66 -0.13 -5.16
C PRO A 103 13.92 0.81 -3.96
N PRO A 104 14.98 0.58 -3.17
CA PRO A 104 15.37 1.51 -2.13
C PRO A 104 15.62 2.89 -2.76
N PRO A 105 15.32 3.99 -2.06
CA PRO A 105 15.62 5.31 -2.56
C PRO A 105 17.10 5.38 -2.97
N PRO A 106 17.44 6.04 -4.09
CA PRO A 106 18.82 6.15 -4.51
C PRO A 106 19.64 6.71 -3.35
N LEU A 107 20.77 6.06 -3.05
CA LEU A 107 21.70 6.52 -2.01
C LEU A 107 22.01 8.00 -2.27
N PRO A 108 22.03 8.85 -1.23
CA PRO A 108 22.35 10.27 -1.40
C PRO A 108 23.72 10.40 -2.06
N ASP A 109 23.86 11.31 -3.03
CA ASP A 109 25.13 11.54 -3.75
C ASP A 109 26.32 11.83 -2.82
N SER A 110 26.06 12.31 -1.60
CA SER A 110 27.07 12.49 -0.55
C SER A 110 27.78 11.17 -0.18
N MET A 111 27.11 10.02 -0.33
CA MET A 111 27.66 8.68 -0.09
C MET A 111 28.35 8.06 -1.32
N ARG A 112 28.19 8.68 -2.51
CA ARG A 112 28.94 8.35 -3.73
C ARG A 112 30.32 9.03 -3.80
N THR A 113 30.77 9.62 -2.70
CA THR A 113 32.16 10.07 -2.60
C THR A 113 33.03 8.82 -2.52
N ILE A 114 33.55 8.39 -3.68
CA ILE A 114 34.63 7.41 -3.78
C ILE A 114 35.77 7.97 -2.93
N HIS A 115 35.86 7.51 -1.68
CA HIS A 115 36.91 7.90 -0.76
C HIS A 115 38.17 7.17 -1.23
N VAL A 116 38.88 7.76 -2.20
CA VAL A 116 40.15 7.23 -2.69
C VAL A 116 41.11 7.33 -1.52
N ASN A 117 41.51 6.19 -0.95
CA ASN A 117 42.41 6.15 0.20
C ASN A 117 43.81 6.63 -0.25
N PRO A 118 44.32 7.77 0.25
CA PRO A 118 45.60 8.31 -0.17
C PRO A 118 46.81 7.44 0.22
N ASN A 119 46.63 6.37 1.00
CA ASN A 119 47.70 5.47 1.41
C ASN A 119 47.88 4.23 0.51
N PHE A 120 47.19 4.16 -0.64
CA PHE A 120 47.46 3.11 -1.64
C PHE A 120 48.80 3.39 -2.34
N LYS A 121 49.90 2.99 -1.69
CA LYS A 121 51.18 2.74 -2.34
C LYS A 121 51.10 1.42 -3.11
N GLY A 122 50.44 1.46 -4.27
CA GLY A 122 50.57 0.42 -5.28
C GLY A 122 51.96 0.49 -5.89
N GLY A 123 52.89 -0.28 -5.33
CA GLY A 123 54.25 -0.43 -5.85
C GLY A 123 54.33 -1.36 -7.06
N ALA A 124 55.39 -1.12 -7.86
CA ALA A 124 55.99 -1.99 -8.89
C ALA A 124 55.09 -2.30 -10.12
N ALA A 125 55.55 -2.40 -11.37
CA ALA A 125 56.85 -2.47 -12.02
C ALA A 125 56.62 -2.02 -13.50
N ASN A 126 57.44 -1.16 -14.11
CA ASN A 126 58.67 -1.47 -14.88
C ASN A 126 58.43 -2.00 -16.32
N ALA A 127 59.14 -1.33 -17.24
CA ALA A 127 59.67 -1.75 -18.54
C ALA A 127 58.74 -2.09 -19.73
N GLY A 128 59.07 -1.47 -20.88
CA GLY A 128 58.77 -2.01 -22.22
C GLY A 128 58.35 -0.96 -23.23
#